data_AF-A0A1H1CCV3-F1
#
_entry.id   AF-A0A1H1CCV3-F1
#
_cell.length_a   1.000
_cell.length_b   1.000
_cell.length_c   1.000
_cell.angle_alpha   90.00
_cell.angle_beta   90.00
_cell.angle_gamma   90.00
#
_symmetry.space_group_name_H-M   'P 1'
#
loop_
_entity.id
_entity.type
_entity.pdbx_description
1 polymer ?
#
loop_
_entity_poly.entity_id
_entity_poly.type
_entity_poly.pdbx_seq_one_letter_code
_entity_poly.pdbx_strand_id
1 'polypeptide(L)'
;MKIVRTGLLIAAALTALAFLYFGASYRTSKTELAAGDPNEAAGTVAESPSLKTASAQANDQRVANAISASMSPERAYADAESIVRCTRAADSDLMLPEDMTPNEKRQFQESRVRGLDCSALDSKVSAYDLAKFAAERGNLQAQLNFPGIASSVFNEEKNALDPKLIAQYKSDSMRFLNMAASSGSPEAYGRLAENYRVGLFSEKDKIKAYAYAYAKGQLSPTVSRSWTELFSRGLSPSELLEAQQLGQRLIIRK
;
A
#
# COMPACT_ATOMS: atom_id res chain seq x y z
N MET A 1 -32.82 49.44 -6.18
CA MET A 1 -33.30 48.04 -6.21
C MET A 1 -32.21 47.13 -5.67
N LYS A 2 -32.55 46.34 -4.65
CA LYS A 2 -31.74 45.24 -4.09
C LYS A 2 -31.80 44.03 -5.02
N ILE A 3 -30.75 43.22 -5.08
CA ILE A 3 -30.76 41.77 -4.78
C ILE A 3 -29.33 41.37 -4.41
N VAL A 4 -29.28 40.51 -3.39
CA VAL A 4 -28.15 40.00 -2.62
C VAL A 4 -27.94 38.52 -3.02
N ARG A 5 -26.75 37.98 -2.68
CA ARG A 5 -26.43 36.58 -2.28
C ARG A 5 -25.63 35.66 -3.22
N THR A 6 -24.36 35.45 -2.81
CA THR A 6 -23.71 34.18 -2.40
C THR A 6 -23.50 33.01 -3.37
N GLY A 7 -22.26 32.50 -3.35
CA GLY A 7 -21.87 31.11 -3.63
C GLY A 7 -20.71 31.04 -4.63
N LEU A 8 -19.66 30.23 -4.48
CA LEU A 8 -19.30 29.23 -3.48
C LEU A 8 -17.80 28.92 -3.70
N LEU A 9 -16.99 29.07 -2.65
CA LEU A 9 -15.63 28.52 -2.55
C LEU A 9 -15.74 27.02 -2.27
N ILE A 10 -15.38 26.12 -3.20
CA ILE A 10 -14.82 24.79 -2.88
C ILE A 10 -13.93 24.34 -4.05
N ALA A 11 -12.62 24.56 -3.93
CA ALA A 11 -11.61 23.90 -4.77
C ALA A 11 -10.54 23.30 -3.85
N ALA A 12 -10.91 22.25 -3.11
CA ALA A 12 -9.98 21.43 -2.33
C ALA A 12 -10.67 20.15 -1.83
N ALA A 13 -11.04 19.22 -2.72
CA ALA A 13 -11.53 17.90 -2.30
C ALA A 13 -11.44 16.86 -3.44
N LEU A 14 -10.26 16.61 -4.01
CA LEU A 14 -10.12 15.54 -5.03
C LEU A 14 -8.87 14.64 -4.92
N THR A 15 -8.11 14.69 -3.82
CA THR A 15 -6.94 13.80 -3.63
C THR A 15 -7.10 12.72 -2.55
N ALA A 16 -8.29 12.56 -1.96
CA ALA A 16 -8.53 11.58 -0.88
C ALA A 16 -9.42 10.38 -1.27
N LEU A 17 -9.81 10.22 -2.54
CA LEU A 17 -10.82 9.23 -2.94
C LEU A 17 -10.26 7.92 -3.51
N ALA A 18 -8.94 7.80 -3.74
CA ALA A 18 -8.35 6.57 -4.26
C ALA A 18 -8.10 5.48 -3.19
N PHE A 19 -8.20 5.79 -1.90
CA PHE A 19 -7.88 4.85 -0.80
C PHE A 19 -9.11 4.24 -0.09
N LEU A 20 -10.33 4.64 -0.44
CA LEU A 20 -11.56 4.17 0.23
C LEU A 20 -12.31 3.04 -0.51
N TYR A 21 -11.84 2.58 -1.67
CA TYR A 21 -12.60 1.63 -2.50
C TYR A 21 -12.46 0.13 -2.11
N PHE A 22 -11.63 -0.22 -1.12
CA PHE A 22 -11.46 -1.63 -0.69
C PHE A 22 -12.11 -1.99 0.65
N GLY A 23 -13.01 -1.15 1.17
CA GLY A 23 -13.55 -1.26 2.54
C GLY A 23 -14.97 -1.80 2.70
N ALA A 24 -15.66 -2.25 1.65
CA ALA A 24 -17.07 -2.62 1.75
C ALA A 24 -17.39 -3.89 0.97
N SER A 25 -17.18 -5.07 1.60
CA SER A 25 -18.07 -6.24 1.53
C SER A 25 -17.47 -7.43 2.30
N TYR A 26 -17.65 -7.47 3.62
CA TYR A 26 -17.75 -8.74 4.35
C TYR A 26 -18.98 -8.68 5.23
N ARG A 27 -20.10 -9.11 4.64
CA ARG A 27 -21.36 -9.38 5.34
C ARG A 27 -21.16 -10.68 6.11
N THR A 28 -21.20 -10.60 7.43
CA THR A 28 -21.14 -11.76 8.33
C THR A 28 -22.36 -12.65 8.10
N SER A 29 -22.18 -13.86 7.55
CA SER A 29 -23.18 -14.91 7.65
C SER A 29 -22.94 -15.66 8.96
N LYS A 30 -23.87 -15.51 9.91
CA LYS A 30 -23.98 -16.39 11.06
C LYS A 30 -24.55 -17.71 10.57
N THR A 31 -23.82 -18.80 10.80
CA THR A 31 -24.41 -20.13 10.85
C THR A 31 -23.92 -20.78 12.13
N GLU A 32 -24.88 -20.95 13.05
CA GLU A 32 -24.77 -21.85 14.20
C GLU A 32 -24.58 -23.28 13.71
N LEU A 33 -23.61 -24.01 14.27
CA LEU A 33 -23.70 -25.46 14.40
C LEU A 33 -22.97 -25.92 15.66
N ALA A 34 -23.83 -26.26 16.64
CA ALA A 34 -23.78 -27.26 17.70
C ALA A 34 -22.44 -27.71 18.31
N ALA A 35 -22.51 -27.78 19.65
CA ALA A 35 -21.55 -28.32 20.59
C ALA A 35 -21.24 -29.81 20.41
N GLY A 36 -19.98 -30.18 20.69
CA GLY A 36 -19.50 -31.53 20.96
C GLY A 36 -18.25 -31.44 21.85
N ASP A 37 -18.23 -32.24 22.93
CA ASP A 37 -17.37 -32.17 24.12
C ASP A 37 -15.85 -32.37 23.92
N PRO A 38 -15.02 -31.98 24.91
CA PRO A 38 -13.57 -31.94 24.84
C PRO A 38 -12.89 -33.17 25.46
N ASN A 39 -12.13 -33.93 24.67
CA ASN A 39 -10.90 -34.63 25.06
C ASN A 39 -10.47 -35.58 23.93
N GLU A 40 -9.34 -35.31 23.29
CA GLU A 40 -8.27 -36.31 23.16
C GLU A 40 -7.03 -35.78 22.44
N ALA A 41 -5.89 -36.21 22.99
CA ALA A 41 -4.59 -36.40 22.37
C ALA A 41 -3.78 -35.17 21.90
N ALA A 42 -2.88 -34.77 22.82
CA ALA A 42 -1.61 -34.16 22.51
C ALA A 42 -0.86 -34.93 21.41
N GLY A 43 -0.56 -34.24 20.31
CA GLY A 43 0.37 -34.65 19.27
C GLY A 43 1.16 -33.43 18.82
N THR A 44 2.29 -33.17 19.47
CA THR A 44 3.25 -32.13 19.07
C THR A 44 3.90 -32.52 17.75
N VAL A 45 3.38 -32.00 16.64
CA VAL A 45 4.15 -31.91 15.39
C VAL A 45 4.77 -30.52 15.36
N ALA A 46 5.98 -30.41 15.90
CA ALA A 46 6.82 -29.25 15.68
C ALA A 46 7.31 -29.29 14.22
N GLU A 47 6.56 -28.68 13.31
CA GLU A 47 7.00 -28.47 11.93
C GLU A 47 8.04 -27.33 11.92
N SER A 48 9.31 -27.68 11.76
CA SER A 48 10.46 -26.78 11.78
C SER A 48 10.29 -25.56 10.83
N PRO A 49 10.19 -24.32 11.35
CA PRO A 49 10.00 -23.10 10.55
C PRO A 49 11.22 -22.68 9.71
N SER A 50 12.39 -23.29 9.94
CA SER A 50 13.68 -22.78 9.42
C SER A 50 13.96 -23.13 7.96
N LEU A 51 13.56 -24.31 7.47
CA LEU A 51 13.89 -24.76 6.11
C LEU A 51 13.07 -24.06 5.02
N LYS A 52 11.77 -23.82 5.25
CA LYS A 52 10.89 -23.18 4.26
C LYS A 52 11.18 -21.67 4.11
N THR A 53 11.62 -21.02 5.19
CA THR A 53 12.04 -19.62 5.17
C THR A 53 13.33 -19.44 4.37
N ALA A 54 14.29 -20.36 4.53
CA ALA A 54 15.54 -20.35 3.78
C ALA A 54 15.34 -20.54 2.27
N SER A 55 14.39 -21.39 1.84
CA SER A 55 14.09 -21.58 0.42
C SER A 55 13.42 -20.37 -0.24
N ALA A 56 12.52 -19.69 0.48
CA ALA A 56 11.89 -18.46 -0.01
C ALA A 56 12.91 -17.31 -0.14
N GLN A 57 13.77 -17.15 0.87
CA GLN A 57 14.87 -16.18 0.84
C GLN A 57 15.87 -16.47 -0.28
N ALA A 58 16.18 -17.74 -0.54
CA ALA A 58 17.06 -18.12 -1.64
C ALA A 58 16.44 -17.81 -3.02
N ASN A 59 15.11 -17.94 -3.16
CA ASN A 59 14.42 -17.57 -4.39
C ASN A 59 14.40 -16.05 -4.60
N ASP A 60 14.06 -15.28 -3.57
CA ASP A 60 14.08 -13.81 -3.60
C ASP A 60 15.47 -13.30 -4.02
N GLN A 61 16.54 -13.87 -3.46
CA GLN A 61 17.91 -13.50 -3.80
C GLN A 61 18.27 -13.82 -5.25
N ARG A 62 17.80 -14.95 -5.79
CA ARG A 62 18.05 -15.32 -7.20
C ARG A 62 17.37 -14.33 -8.15
N VAL A 63 16.11 -13.99 -7.87
CA VAL A 63 15.36 -12.99 -8.66
C VAL A 63 16.05 -11.63 -8.58
N ALA A 64 16.40 -11.16 -7.38
CA ALA A 64 17.11 -9.90 -7.20
C ALA A 64 18.47 -9.86 -7.92
N ASN A 65 19.22 -10.97 -7.92
CA ASN A 65 20.47 -11.07 -8.65
C ASN A 65 20.27 -11.00 -10.16
N ALA A 66 19.25 -11.69 -10.70
CA ALA A 66 18.92 -11.65 -12.12
C ALA A 66 18.51 -10.23 -12.58
N ILE A 67 17.70 -9.54 -11.78
CA ILE A 67 17.33 -8.14 -12.04
C ILE A 67 18.59 -7.26 -12.03
N SER A 68 19.42 -7.37 -10.99
CA SER A 68 20.63 -6.54 -10.86
C SER A 68 21.66 -6.73 -11.98
N ALA A 69 21.67 -7.89 -12.63
CA ALA A 69 22.54 -8.15 -13.77
C ALA A 69 22.05 -7.47 -15.07
N SER A 70 20.80 -7.04 -15.12
CA SER A 70 20.14 -6.53 -16.33
C SER A 70 19.71 -5.07 -16.26
N MET A 71 19.49 -4.50 -15.06
CA MET A 71 18.98 -3.13 -14.92
C MET A 71 19.33 -2.47 -13.58
N SER A 72 19.27 -1.13 -13.56
CA SER A 72 19.42 -0.33 -12.33
C SER A 72 18.15 -0.31 -11.47
N PRO A 73 18.23 0.06 -10.18
CA PRO A 73 17.05 0.25 -9.33
C PRO A 73 16.04 1.27 -9.87
N GLU A 74 16.51 2.34 -10.50
CA GLU A 74 15.67 3.38 -11.11
C GLU A 74 14.91 2.83 -12.31
N ARG A 75 15.58 2.04 -13.15
CA ARG A 75 14.95 1.39 -14.29
C ARG A 75 13.94 0.33 -13.83
N ALA A 76 14.29 -0.49 -12.84
CA ALA A 76 13.38 -1.48 -12.27
C ALA A 76 12.10 -0.82 -11.71
N TYR A 77 12.24 0.30 -11.00
CA TYR A 77 11.08 1.06 -10.54
C TYR A 77 10.22 1.58 -11.70
N ALA A 78 10.84 2.19 -12.72
CA ALA A 78 10.14 2.73 -13.87
C ALA A 78 9.37 1.63 -14.64
N ASP A 79 9.99 0.46 -14.82
CA ASP A 79 9.37 -0.70 -15.47
C ASP A 79 8.22 -1.26 -14.62
N ALA A 80 8.39 -1.36 -13.29
CA ALA A 80 7.32 -1.78 -12.39
C ALA A 80 6.09 -0.86 -12.47
N GLU A 81 6.31 0.46 -12.49
CA GLU A 81 5.22 1.42 -12.66
C GLU A 81 4.57 1.34 -14.05
N SER A 82 5.39 1.20 -15.10
CA SER A 82 4.90 1.03 -16.48
C SER A 82 3.98 -0.18 -16.57
N ILE A 83 4.41 -1.34 -16.06
CA ILE A 83 3.61 -2.58 -16.05
C ILE A 83 2.25 -2.32 -15.39
N VAL A 84 2.22 -1.76 -14.19
CA VAL A 84 0.96 -1.53 -13.46
C VAL A 84 0.07 -0.51 -14.16
N ARG A 85 0.63 0.60 -14.67
CA ARG A 85 -0.14 1.61 -15.40
C ARG A 85 -0.74 1.05 -16.67
N CYS A 86 0.05 0.34 -17.47
CA CYS A 86 -0.39 -0.26 -18.73
C CYS A 86 -1.40 -1.38 -18.50
N THR A 87 -1.20 -2.23 -17.49
CA THR A 87 -2.15 -3.30 -17.12
C THR A 87 -3.51 -2.70 -16.72
N ARG A 88 -3.53 -1.67 -15.85
CA ARG A 88 -4.78 -0.95 -15.49
C ARG A 88 -5.41 -0.23 -16.69
N ALA A 89 -4.58 0.28 -17.59
CA ALA A 89 -5.03 0.87 -18.84
C ALA A 89 -5.62 -0.17 -19.79
N ALA A 90 -5.24 -1.45 -19.69
CA ALA A 90 -5.82 -2.53 -20.49
C ALA A 90 -7.10 -3.14 -19.85
N ASP A 91 -7.07 -3.48 -18.56
CA ASP A 91 -8.08 -4.33 -17.87
C ASP A 91 -9.42 -3.65 -17.50
N SER A 92 -9.71 -2.51 -18.09
CA SER A 92 -10.82 -1.63 -17.68
C SER A 92 -12.16 -1.95 -18.31
N ASP A 93 -12.31 -3.14 -18.88
CA ASP A 93 -13.55 -3.59 -19.52
C ASP A 93 -14.75 -3.49 -18.55
N LEU A 94 -14.50 -3.50 -17.24
CA LEU A 94 -15.47 -3.32 -16.17
C LEU A 94 -16.19 -1.96 -16.12
N MET A 95 -15.80 -0.96 -16.94
CA MET A 95 -16.43 0.37 -16.95
C MET A 95 -16.85 0.87 -18.34
N LEU A 96 -16.88 -0.01 -19.35
CA LEU A 96 -17.36 0.39 -20.67
C LEU A 96 -18.90 0.38 -20.70
N PRO A 97 -19.55 1.47 -21.16
CA PRO A 97 -20.99 1.47 -21.41
C PRO A 97 -21.40 0.31 -22.33
N GLU A 98 -22.50 -0.38 -21.97
CA GLU A 98 -22.97 -1.55 -22.71
C GLU A 98 -23.38 -1.22 -24.15
N ASP A 99 -23.80 0.02 -24.39
CA ASP A 99 -24.28 0.56 -25.67
C ASP A 99 -23.15 0.94 -26.64
N MET A 100 -21.89 0.84 -26.23
CA MET A 100 -20.74 1.16 -27.06
C MET A 100 -20.48 0.07 -28.13
N THR A 101 -20.30 0.47 -29.39
CA THR A 101 -19.97 -0.45 -30.49
C THR A 101 -18.57 -1.06 -30.31
N PRO A 102 -18.27 -2.22 -30.92
CA PRO A 102 -16.92 -2.80 -30.85
C PRO A 102 -15.80 -1.87 -31.33
N ASN A 103 -16.08 -0.99 -32.30
CA ASN A 103 -15.09 -0.02 -32.78
C ASN A 103 -14.84 1.10 -31.78
N GLU A 104 -15.90 1.61 -31.14
CA GLU A 104 -15.76 2.63 -30.09
C GLU A 104 -15.05 2.07 -28.85
N LYS A 105 -15.35 0.83 -28.45
CA LYS A 105 -14.62 0.14 -27.37
C LYS A 105 -13.13 0.05 -27.66
N ARG A 106 -12.76 -0.33 -28.90
CA ARG A 106 -11.37 -0.40 -29.34
C ARG A 106 -10.70 0.98 -29.33
N GLN A 107 -11.34 2.00 -29.89
CA GLN A 107 -10.80 3.37 -29.87
C GLN A 107 -10.61 3.90 -28.45
N PHE A 108 -11.55 3.60 -27.55
CA PHE A 108 -11.45 3.98 -26.14
C PHE A 108 -10.27 3.27 -25.47
N GLN A 109 -10.12 1.96 -25.64
CA GLN A 109 -8.97 1.20 -25.13
C GLN A 109 -7.64 1.75 -25.67
N GLU A 110 -7.54 1.97 -26.99
CA GLU A 110 -6.35 2.55 -27.63
C GLU A 110 -6.03 3.95 -27.09
N SER A 111 -7.05 4.76 -26.80
CA SER A 111 -6.84 6.11 -26.25
C SER A 111 -6.24 6.08 -24.84
N ARG A 112 -6.49 5.01 -24.06
CA ARG A 112 -6.04 4.88 -22.66
C ARG A 112 -4.58 4.46 -22.53
N VAL A 113 -4.06 3.76 -23.53
CA VAL A 113 -2.63 3.40 -23.61
C VAL A 113 -1.83 4.39 -24.45
N ARG A 114 -2.50 5.34 -25.14
CA ARG A 114 -1.84 6.34 -25.98
C ARG A 114 -0.89 7.21 -25.15
N GLY A 115 0.37 7.25 -25.56
CA GLY A 115 1.42 8.03 -24.89
C GLY A 115 2.02 7.35 -23.66
N LEU A 116 1.60 6.12 -23.33
CA LEU A 116 2.29 5.28 -22.37
C LEU A 116 3.41 4.49 -23.05
N ASP A 117 4.54 4.37 -22.38
CA ASP A 117 5.53 3.35 -22.71
C ASP A 117 5.15 2.05 -22.00
N CYS A 118 4.64 1.09 -22.77
CA CYS A 118 4.24 -0.24 -22.29
C CYS A 118 5.23 -1.34 -22.69
N SER A 119 6.46 -0.98 -23.10
CA SER A 119 7.49 -1.95 -23.49
C SER A 119 7.85 -2.95 -22.37
N ALA A 120 7.59 -2.60 -21.11
CA ALA A 120 7.82 -3.46 -19.96
C ALA A 120 6.74 -4.53 -19.75
N LEU A 121 5.61 -4.52 -20.48
CA LEU A 121 4.55 -5.53 -20.33
C LEU A 121 5.03 -6.94 -20.66
N ASP A 122 5.99 -7.09 -21.57
CA ASP A 122 6.58 -8.38 -21.95
C ASP A 122 7.66 -8.86 -20.96
N SER A 123 7.86 -8.13 -19.86
CA SER A 123 8.81 -8.50 -18.82
C SER A 123 8.47 -9.87 -18.23
N LYS A 124 9.50 -10.73 -18.13
CA LYS A 124 9.41 -12.02 -17.40
C LYS A 124 9.48 -11.85 -15.89
N VAL A 125 9.78 -10.64 -15.42
CA VAL A 125 9.85 -10.28 -14.00
C VAL A 125 8.59 -9.49 -13.65
N SER A 126 7.94 -9.88 -12.56
CA SER A 126 6.71 -9.24 -12.11
C SER A 126 6.95 -7.79 -11.65
N ALA A 127 5.91 -6.95 -11.72
CA ALA A 127 5.97 -5.60 -11.15
C ALA A 127 6.26 -5.61 -9.63
N TYR A 128 5.81 -6.67 -8.93
CA TYR A 128 6.13 -6.89 -7.52
C TYR A 128 7.65 -7.01 -7.31
N ASP A 129 8.30 -7.91 -8.05
CA ASP A 129 9.73 -8.19 -7.88
C ASP A 129 10.60 -7.01 -8.31
N LEU A 130 10.23 -6.33 -9.39
CA LEU A 130 10.91 -5.12 -9.86
C LEU A 130 10.84 -3.99 -8.82
N ALA A 131 9.64 -3.73 -8.26
CA ALA A 131 9.47 -2.72 -7.22
C ALA A 131 10.17 -3.09 -5.91
N LYS A 132 10.13 -4.37 -5.52
CA LYS A 132 10.83 -4.88 -4.34
C LYS A 132 12.33 -4.67 -4.48
N PHE A 133 12.90 -5.09 -5.61
CA PHE A 133 14.32 -4.89 -5.92
C PHE A 133 14.71 -3.42 -5.84
N ALA A 134 13.95 -2.54 -6.49
CA ALA A 134 14.23 -1.10 -6.48
C ALA A 134 14.20 -0.53 -5.04
N ALA A 135 13.19 -0.89 -4.25
CA ALA A 135 13.03 -0.43 -2.88
C ALA A 135 14.15 -0.90 -1.95
N GLU A 136 14.58 -2.17 -2.08
CA GLU A 136 15.70 -2.75 -1.34
C GLU A 136 17.04 -2.07 -1.66
N ARG A 137 17.19 -1.53 -2.87
CA ARG A 137 18.38 -0.80 -3.32
C ARG A 137 18.33 0.71 -3.04
N GLY A 138 17.38 1.15 -2.23
CA GLY A 138 17.33 2.54 -1.75
C GLY A 138 16.58 3.50 -2.65
N ASN A 139 15.87 3.03 -3.68
CA ASN A 139 15.01 3.89 -4.46
C ASN A 139 13.83 4.37 -3.59
N LEU A 140 13.85 5.64 -3.19
CA LEU A 140 12.86 6.23 -2.28
C LEU A 140 11.43 6.17 -2.84
N GLN A 141 11.26 6.39 -4.15
CA GLN A 141 9.94 6.33 -4.78
C GLN A 141 9.40 4.90 -4.78
N ALA A 142 10.26 3.91 -5.06
CA ALA A 142 9.90 2.51 -4.92
C ALA A 142 9.49 2.17 -3.48
N GLN A 143 10.21 2.66 -2.48
CA GLN A 143 9.84 2.42 -1.07
C GLN A 143 8.46 3.00 -0.70
N LEU A 144 8.16 4.22 -1.17
CA LEU A 144 6.89 4.89 -0.90
C LEU A 144 5.71 4.25 -1.64
N ASN A 145 5.94 3.84 -2.90
CA ASN A 145 4.90 3.37 -3.81
C ASN A 145 4.78 1.86 -3.89
N PHE A 146 5.69 1.10 -3.25
CA PHE A 146 5.66 -0.36 -3.21
C PHE A 146 4.27 -0.92 -2.88
N PRO A 147 3.54 -0.46 -1.84
CA PRO A 147 2.24 -1.06 -1.51
C PRO A 147 1.23 -0.94 -2.66
N GLY A 148 1.28 0.16 -3.42
CA GLY A 148 0.38 0.39 -4.56
C GLY A 148 0.76 -0.40 -5.80
N ILE A 149 2.07 -0.61 -6.04
CA ILE A 149 2.58 -1.41 -7.16
C ILE A 149 2.39 -2.90 -6.88
N ALA A 150 2.86 -3.35 -5.72
CA ALA A 150 2.83 -4.75 -5.30
C ALA A 150 1.40 -5.29 -5.16
N SER A 151 0.40 -4.44 -4.89
CA SER A 151 -1.01 -4.88 -4.86
C SER A 151 -1.49 -5.48 -6.18
N SER A 152 -0.86 -5.16 -7.31
CA SER A 152 -1.22 -5.72 -8.62
C SER A 152 -1.05 -7.24 -8.71
N VAL A 153 -0.20 -7.84 -7.88
CA VAL A 153 -0.01 -9.30 -7.84
C VAL A 153 -1.30 -10.04 -7.49
N PHE A 154 -2.22 -9.38 -6.77
CA PHE A 154 -3.50 -9.95 -6.35
C PHE A 154 -4.61 -9.85 -7.40
N ASN A 155 -4.34 -9.25 -8.57
CA ASN A 155 -5.27 -9.28 -9.71
C ASN A 155 -5.36 -10.67 -10.33
N GLU A 156 -4.34 -11.51 -10.13
CA GLU A 156 -4.36 -12.91 -10.54
C GLU A 156 -5.14 -13.74 -9.52
N GLU A 157 -6.16 -14.48 -9.98
CA GLU A 157 -7.05 -15.28 -9.12
C GLU A 157 -6.29 -16.21 -8.18
N LYS A 158 -5.24 -16.88 -8.69
CA LYS A 158 -4.40 -17.80 -7.91
C LYS A 158 -3.71 -17.14 -6.72
N ASN A 159 -3.50 -15.82 -6.78
CA ASN A 159 -2.78 -15.04 -5.76
C ASN A 159 -3.76 -14.34 -4.79
N ALA A 160 -5.01 -14.11 -5.19
CA ALA A 160 -5.97 -13.25 -4.49
C ALA A 160 -6.19 -13.64 -3.01
N LEU A 161 -6.11 -14.94 -2.70
CA LEU A 161 -6.32 -15.48 -1.36
C LEU A 161 -5.10 -16.22 -0.80
N ASP A 162 -3.91 -16.08 -1.41
CA ASP A 162 -2.70 -16.73 -0.88
C ASP A 162 -2.27 -16.06 0.44
N PRO A 163 -2.40 -16.75 1.60
CA PRO A 163 -2.11 -16.16 2.89
C PRO A 163 -0.63 -15.82 3.09
N LYS A 164 0.28 -16.57 2.43
CA LYS A 164 1.73 -16.32 2.53
C LYS A 164 2.10 -15.08 1.75
N LEU A 165 1.57 -14.94 0.53
CA LEU A 165 1.79 -13.76 -0.29
C LEU A 165 1.20 -12.50 0.37
N ILE A 166 0.00 -12.61 0.96
CA ILE A 166 -0.61 -11.51 1.73
C ILE A 166 0.28 -11.12 2.91
N ALA A 167 0.80 -12.09 3.67
CA ALA A 167 1.70 -11.81 4.80
C ALA A 167 3.01 -11.15 4.34
N GLN A 168 3.61 -11.63 3.25
CA GLN A 168 4.82 -11.06 2.67
C GLN A 168 4.60 -9.64 2.16
N TYR A 169 3.52 -9.40 1.41
CA TYR A 169 3.14 -8.08 0.92
C TYR A 169 2.98 -7.06 2.06
N LYS A 170 2.30 -7.44 3.16
CA LYS A 170 2.14 -6.58 4.34
C LYS A 170 3.49 -6.30 5.01
N SER A 171 4.32 -7.33 5.18
CA SER A 171 5.65 -7.21 5.78
C SER A 171 6.56 -6.30 4.95
N ASP A 172 6.67 -6.53 3.64
CA ASP A 172 7.48 -5.74 2.72
C ASP A 172 6.98 -4.28 2.66
N SER A 173 5.66 -4.06 2.61
CA SER A 173 5.07 -2.72 2.65
C SER A 173 5.46 -1.94 3.90
N MET A 174 5.36 -2.56 5.07
CA MET A 174 5.79 -1.93 6.32
C MET A 174 7.30 -1.69 6.36
N ARG A 175 8.10 -2.66 5.91
CA ARG A 175 9.56 -2.55 5.87
C ARG A 175 9.99 -1.35 5.02
N PHE A 176 9.48 -1.23 3.80
CA PHE A 176 9.87 -0.15 2.90
C PHE A 176 9.37 1.23 3.34
N LEU A 177 8.16 1.33 3.87
CA LEU A 177 7.69 2.60 4.45
C LEU A 177 8.57 3.03 5.64
N ASN A 178 9.01 2.09 6.49
CA ASN A 178 9.94 2.41 7.58
C ASN A 178 11.33 2.81 7.04
N MET A 179 11.85 2.17 6.01
CA MET A 179 13.11 2.58 5.36
C MET A 179 13.02 4.02 4.83
N ALA A 180 11.94 4.38 4.15
CA ALA A 180 11.72 5.74 3.66
C ALA A 180 11.55 6.75 4.82
N ALA A 181 10.92 6.35 5.93
CA ALA A 181 10.81 7.21 7.11
C ALA A 181 12.18 7.45 7.79
N SER A 182 13.02 6.40 7.85
CA SER A 182 14.39 6.48 8.35
C SER A 182 15.29 7.36 7.47
N SER A 183 15.06 7.43 6.16
CA SER A 183 15.72 8.40 5.28
C SER A 183 15.17 9.83 5.44
N GLY A 184 14.23 10.04 6.35
CA GLY A 184 13.67 11.33 6.70
C GLY A 184 12.52 11.82 5.84
N SER A 185 11.90 10.97 5.01
CA SER A 185 10.79 11.33 4.12
C SER A 185 9.52 11.71 4.90
N PRO A 186 9.04 12.98 4.86
CA PRO A 186 7.77 13.39 5.47
C PRO A 186 6.57 12.63 4.90
N GLU A 187 6.66 12.21 3.64
CA GLU A 187 5.61 11.41 3.00
C GLU A 187 5.49 10.01 3.63
N ALA A 188 6.62 9.36 3.92
CA ALA A 188 6.63 8.07 4.61
C ALA A 188 5.95 8.14 5.98
N TYR A 189 6.23 9.19 6.75
CA TYR A 189 5.54 9.45 8.02
C TYR A 189 4.02 9.57 7.82
N GLY A 190 3.56 10.24 6.77
CA GLY A 190 2.13 10.33 6.45
C GLY A 190 1.49 8.98 6.14
N ARG A 191 2.17 8.16 5.33
CA ARG A 191 1.69 6.82 4.95
C ARG A 191 1.67 5.86 6.14
N LEU A 192 2.67 5.91 7.01
CA LEU A 192 2.73 5.12 8.24
C LEU A 192 1.65 5.54 9.24
N ALA A 193 1.42 6.85 9.42
CA ALA A 193 0.34 7.36 10.25
C ALA A 193 -1.00 6.78 9.79
N GLU A 194 -1.31 6.90 8.50
CA GLU A 194 -2.55 6.38 7.93
C GLU A 194 -2.67 4.86 8.08
N ASN A 195 -1.58 4.11 7.81
CA ASN A 195 -1.56 2.68 8.03
C ASN A 195 -1.93 2.30 9.46
N TYR A 196 -1.31 2.92 10.49
CA TYR A 196 -1.64 2.61 11.89
C TYR A 196 -3.05 3.07 12.29
N ARG A 197 -3.62 4.05 11.59
CA ARG A 197 -5.01 4.48 11.81
C ARG A 197 -6.03 3.45 11.33
N VAL A 198 -5.81 2.88 10.15
CA VAL A 198 -6.78 1.96 9.50
C VAL A 198 -6.43 0.49 9.65
N GLY A 199 -5.18 0.15 9.97
CA GLY A 199 -4.68 -1.21 10.13
C GLY A 199 -4.54 -1.96 8.80
N LEU A 200 -3.97 -1.33 7.78
CA LEU A 200 -3.91 -1.91 6.42
C LEU A 200 -2.86 -3.03 6.33
N PHE A 201 -1.62 -2.74 6.76
CA PHE A 201 -0.48 -3.65 6.74
C PHE A 201 -0.03 -4.08 8.14
N SER A 202 -0.53 -3.41 9.18
CA SER A 202 -0.30 -3.73 10.59
C SER A 202 -1.61 -3.68 11.36
N GLU A 203 -1.57 -4.04 12.65
CA GLU A 203 -2.68 -3.73 13.55
C GLU A 203 -2.88 -2.21 13.70
N LYS A 204 -4.12 -1.83 14.02
CA LYS A 204 -4.46 -0.45 14.36
C LYS A 204 -3.79 -0.06 15.66
N ASP A 205 -3.17 1.11 15.67
CA ASP A 205 -2.47 1.65 16.83
C ASP A 205 -2.59 3.17 16.81
N LYS A 206 -3.49 3.73 17.62
CA LYS A 206 -3.80 5.17 17.61
C LYS A 206 -2.61 6.01 18.11
N ILE A 207 -1.82 5.48 19.04
CA ILE A 207 -0.63 6.15 19.58
C ILE A 207 0.43 6.25 18.48
N LYS A 208 0.73 5.15 17.78
CA LYS A 208 1.66 5.19 16.64
C LYS A 208 1.11 6.05 15.50
N ALA A 209 -0.17 5.94 15.18
CA ALA A 209 -0.79 6.74 14.13
C ALA A 209 -0.59 8.25 14.39
N TYR A 210 -0.85 8.70 15.62
CA TYR A 210 -0.58 10.09 16.01
C TYR A 210 0.91 10.41 16.03
N ALA A 211 1.77 9.53 16.54
CA ALA A 211 3.22 9.78 16.61
C ALA A 211 3.83 10.04 15.22
N TYR A 212 3.47 9.24 14.22
CA TYR A 212 3.91 9.45 12.83
C TYR A 212 3.28 10.72 12.23
N ALA A 213 2.00 11.02 12.52
CA ALA A 213 1.36 12.24 12.07
C ALA A 213 2.01 13.51 12.66
N TYR A 214 2.36 13.47 13.95
CA TYR A 214 3.11 14.51 14.64
C TYR A 214 4.49 14.69 14.00
N ALA A 215 5.22 13.60 13.78
CA ALA A 215 6.55 13.65 13.15
C ALA A 215 6.52 14.29 11.76
N LYS A 216 5.53 13.95 10.92
CA LYS A 216 5.27 14.63 9.64
C LYS A 216 5.02 16.12 9.82
N GLY A 217 4.15 16.49 10.77
CA GLY A 217 3.80 17.90 11.02
C GLY A 217 4.99 18.76 11.43
N GLN A 218 5.94 18.20 12.18
CA GLN A 218 7.19 18.87 12.55
C GLN A 218 8.13 19.08 11.35
N LEU A 219 8.16 18.11 10.42
CA LEU A 219 9.01 18.18 9.22
C LEU A 219 8.38 18.97 8.06
N SER A 220 7.06 19.23 8.10
CA SER A 220 6.32 19.92 7.04
C SER A 220 5.20 20.80 7.64
N PRO A 221 5.54 22.01 8.12
CA PRO A 221 4.64 22.83 8.93
C PRO A 221 3.36 23.30 8.23
N THR A 222 3.35 23.36 6.89
CA THR A 222 2.21 23.83 6.09
C THR A 222 0.98 22.93 6.15
N VAL A 223 1.10 21.68 6.64
CA VAL A 223 0.03 20.67 6.65
C VAL A 223 -0.45 20.34 8.08
N SER A 224 0.07 21.00 9.12
CA SER A 224 0.19 20.35 10.44
C SER A 224 -1.08 20.30 11.30
N ARG A 225 -1.92 21.35 11.32
CA ARG A 225 -2.96 21.46 12.36
C ARG A 225 -4.16 20.53 12.13
N SER A 226 -4.83 20.63 10.98
CA SER A 226 -5.97 19.76 10.66
C SER A 226 -5.57 18.29 10.55
N TRP A 227 -4.34 18.01 10.10
CA TRP A 227 -3.79 16.66 10.05
C TRP A 227 -3.62 16.09 11.47
N THR A 228 -2.90 16.75 12.36
CA THR A 228 -2.68 16.22 13.72
C THR A 228 -3.96 16.13 14.55
N GLU A 229 -4.92 17.05 14.34
CA GLU A 229 -6.26 16.99 14.96
C GLU A 229 -7.07 15.76 14.53
N LEU A 230 -6.92 15.29 13.27
CA LEU A 230 -7.57 14.06 12.83
C LEU A 230 -7.06 12.85 13.63
N PHE A 231 -5.74 12.78 13.83
CA PHE A 231 -5.09 11.64 14.48
C PHE A 231 -5.19 11.68 16.01
N SER A 232 -5.49 12.83 16.63
CA SER A 232 -5.68 12.92 18.09
C SER A 232 -7.04 12.41 18.56
N ARG A 233 -7.99 12.19 17.64
CA ARG A 233 -9.35 11.80 17.98
C ARG A 233 -9.38 10.47 18.73
N GLY A 234 -9.92 10.51 19.94
CA GLY A 234 -10.06 9.34 20.80
C GLY A 234 -8.77 8.92 21.52
N LEU A 235 -7.77 9.80 21.60
CA LEU A 235 -6.67 9.70 22.55
C LEU A 235 -6.99 10.50 23.82
N SER A 236 -6.62 9.94 24.97
CA SER A 236 -6.57 10.65 26.24
C SER A 236 -5.38 11.63 26.28
N PRO A 237 -5.35 12.58 27.23
CA PRO A 237 -4.21 13.48 27.40
C PRO A 237 -2.87 12.76 27.63
N SER A 238 -2.86 11.64 28.37
CA SER A 238 -1.64 10.85 28.60
C SER A 238 -1.17 10.13 27.33
N GLU A 239 -2.08 9.55 26.55
CA GLU A 239 -1.74 8.91 25.28
C GLU A 239 -1.25 9.92 24.24
N LEU A 240 -1.82 11.14 24.23
CA LEU A 240 -1.35 12.23 23.38
C LEU A 240 0.10 12.60 23.73
N LEU A 241 0.41 12.75 25.02
CA LEU A 241 1.77 13.06 25.48
C LEU A 241 2.75 11.95 25.10
N GLU A 242 2.37 10.68 25.31
CA GLU A 242 3.17 9.52 24.90
C GLU A 242 3.42 9.52 23.39
N ALA A 243 2.38 9.73 22.59
CA ALA A 243 2.49 9.75 21.14
C ALA A 243 3.37 10.92 20.64
N GLN A 244 3.31 12.09 21.27
CA GLN A 244 4.20 13.21 20.98
C GLN A 244 5.66 12.87 21.28
N GLN A 245 5.94 12.28 22.45
CA GLN A 245 7.29 11.84 22.81
C GLN A 245 7.82 10.79 21.83
N LEU A 246 6.97 9.84 21.42
CA LEU A 246 7.31 8.86 20.39
C LEU A 246 7.63 9.55 19.05
N GLY A 247 6.78 10.49 18.62
CA GLY A 247 6.98 11.28 17.41
C GLY A 247 8.30 12.05 17.41
N GLN A 248 8.68 12.66 18.54
CA GLN A 248 9.97 13.34 18.69
C GLN A 248 11.14 12.36 18.53
N ARG A 249 11.08 11.18 19.16
CA ARG A 249 12.11 10.14 19.02
C ARG A 249 12.26 9.65 17.58
N LEU A 250 11.16 9.57 16.83
CA LEU A 250 11.20 9.17 15.41
C LEU A 250 11.98 10.18 14.55
N ILE A 251 11.88 11.48 14.85
CA ILE A 251 12.61 12.53 14.13
C ILE A 251 14.11 12.54 14.49
N ILE A 252 14.44 12.31 15.75
CA ILE A 252 15.83 12.41 16.26
C ILE A 252 16.72 11.26 15.79
N ARG A 253 16.15 10.09 15.47
CA ARG A 253 16.88 8.91 15.00
C ARG A 253 17.37 8.99 13.53
N LYS A 254 17.44 10.20 12.95
CA LYS A 254 18.01 10.43 11.62
C LYS A 254 19.53 10.43 11.65
#